data_AF-A0A977KYW1-F1
#
_entry.id   AF-A0A977KYW1-F1
#
_cell.length_a   1.000
_cell.length_b   1.000
_cell.length_c   1.000
_cell.angle_alpha   90.00
_cell.angle_beta   90.00
_cell.angle_gamma   90.00
#
_symmetry.space_group_name_H-M   'P 1'
#
loop_
_entity.id
_entity.type
_entity.pdbx_description
1 polymer ?
#
loop_
_entity_poly.entity_id
_entity_poly.type
_entity_poly.pdbx_seq_one_letter_code
_entity_poly.pdbx_strand_id
1 'polypeptide(L)'
;MSVLWRAENPVPEAIAAQFEELESYFLQEILTLTDDTLEPKMAHQWRVMQTEIHRLLRLMRTDLLFWQMTMKSGKTPKQTQRLHNYLQKLQAFCQMATHD
;
A
#
# COMPACT_ATOMS: atom_id res chain seq x y z
N MET A 1 -22.83 -3.96 -16.31
CA MET A 1 -22.30 -2.63 -16.70
C MET A 1 -20.97 -2.46 -16.00
N SER A 2 -19.87 -2.73 -16.70
CA SER A 2 -18.51 -2.61 -16.15
C SER A 2 -18.09 -1.15 -16.19
N VAL A 3 -17.92 -0.53 -15.02
CA VAL A 3 -17.37 0.83 -14.93
C VAL A 3 -15.88 0.73 -15.18
N LEU A 4 -15.48 0.99 -16.42
CA LEU A 4 -14.10 1.24 -16.81
C LEU A 4 -13.65 2.52 -16.10
N TRP A 5 -12.82 2.40 -15.06
CA TRP A 5 -12.04 3.52 -14.55
C TRP A 5 -11.05 3.93 -15.64
N ARG A 6 -11.48 4.76 -16.58
CA ARG A 6 -10.55 5.62 -17.31
C ARG A 6 -10.43 6.88 -16.48
N ALA A 7 -9.61 6.83 -15.43
CA ALA A 7 -9.02 8.06 -14.96
C ALA A 7 -8.17 8.58 -16.12
N GLU A 8 -8.60 9.69 -16.70
CA GLU A 8 -7.78 10.52 -17.57
C GLU A 8 -6.39 10.66 -16.93
N ASN A 9 -5.34 10.42 -17.71
CA ASN A 9 -3.92 10.40 -17.34
C ASN A 9 -3.63 10.62 -15.83
N PRO A 10 -3.27 9.57 -15.07
CA PRO A 10 -2.99 9.72 -13.64
C PRO A 10 -1.94 10.81 -13.42
N VAL A 11 -2.32 11.88 -12.72
CA VAL A 11 -1.42 12.97 -12.34
C VAL A 11 -0.45 12.41 -11.28
N PRO A 12 0.85 12.27 -11.59
CA PRO A 12 1.77 11.56 -10.70
C PRO A 12 1.88 12.18 -9.31
N GLU A 13 1.74 13.51 -9.23
CA GLU A 13 1.72 14.26 -7.98
C GLU A 13 0.48 13.94 -7.13
N ALA A 14 -0.70 13.79 -7.74
CA ALA A 14 -1.92 13.45 -7.02
C ALA A 14 -1.88 12.04 -6.42
N ILE A 15 -1.30 11.07 -7.14
CA ILE A 15 -1.13 9.70 -6.64
C ILE A 15 -0.15 9.67 -5.46
N ALA A 16 0.96 10.41 -5.51
CA ALA A 16 1.88 10.45 -4.39
C ALA A 16 1.26 11.09 -3.14
N ALA A 17 0.47 12.16 -3.30
CA ALA A 17 -0.23 12.77 -2.16
C ALA A 17 -1.19 11.76 -1.49
N GLN A 18 -1.97 11.02 -2.29
CA GLN A 18 -2.86 9.96 -1.76
C GLN A 18 -2.08 8.83 -1.07
N PHE A 19 -0.92 8.46 -1.62
CA PHE A 19 -0.07 7.45 -1.01
C PHE A 19 0.55 7.95 0.32
N GLU A 20 0.98 9.21 0.37
CA GLU A 20 1.49 9.83 1.60
C GLU A 20 0.43 9.87 2.70
N GLU A 21 -0.82 10.20 2.35
CA GLU A 21 -1.96 10.16 3.28
C GLU A 21 -2.20 8.74 3.81
N LEU A 22 -2.24 7.74 2.94
CA LEU A 22 -2.39 6.33 3.31
C LEU A 22 -1.27 5.86 4.24
N GLU A 23 -0.02 6.16 3.89
CA GLU A 23 1.13 5.77 4.70
C GLU A 23 1.12 6.47 6.06
N SER A 24 0.78 7.76 6.10
CA SER A 24 0.63 8.51 7.35
C SER A 24 -0.44 7.90 8.24
N TYR A 25 -1.61 7.59 7.67
CA TYR A 25 -2.70 6.95 8.40
C TYR A 25 -2.26 5.60 8.97
N PHE A 26 -1.58 4.75 8.17
CA PHE A 26 -1.09 3.47 8.68
C PHE A 26 -0.09 3.65 9.84
N LEU A 27 0.86 4.58 9.71
CA LEU A 27 1.88 4.81 10.74
C LEU A 27 1.30 5.39 12.04
N GLN A 28 0.29 6.25 11.94
CA GLN A 28 -0.28 6.96 13.08
C GLN A 28 -1.40 6.18 13.78
N GLU A 29 -2.24 5.50 13.01
CA GLU A 29 -3.47 4.91 13.52
C GLU A 29 -3.42 3.39 13.64
N ILE A 30 -2.66 2.71 12.77
CA ILE A 30 -2.65 1.24 12.71
C ILE A 30 -1.42 0.67 13.41
N LEU A 31 -0.23 1.22 13.12
CA LEU A 31 1.03 0.73 13.68
C LEU A 31 1.16 1.00 15.19
N THR A 32 0.41 1.96 15.71
CA THR A 32 0.37 2.33 17.14
C THR A 32 -0.50 1.40 17.99
N LEU A 33 -1.32 0.55 17.36
CA LEU A 33 -2.16 -0.42 18.05
C LEU A 33 -1.33 -1.56 18.64
N THR A 34 -1.51 -1.84 19.93
CA THR A 34 -0.84 -2.93 20.65
C THR A 34 -1.62 -4.23 20.56
N ASP A 35 -0.94 -5.36 20.76
CA ASP A 35 -1.52 -6.70 20.80
C ASP A 35 -1.79 -7.22 22.23
N ASP A 36 -1.79 -6.34 23.22
CA ASP A 36 -1.85 -6.68 24.65
C ASP A 36 -3.11 -7.46 25.04
N THR A 37 -4.21 -7.25 24.31
CA THR A 37 -5.50 -7.92 24.54
C THR A 37 -5.77 -9.10 23.62
N LEU A 38 -4.83 -9.44 22.73
CA LEU A 38 -4.98 -10.53 21.77
C LEU A 38 -4.44 -11.85 22.35
N GLU A 39 -5.07 -12.97 21.98
CA GLU A 39 -4.51 -14.28 22.29
C GLU A 39 -3.13 -14.43 21.64
N PRO A 40 -2.18 -15.19 22.24
CA PRO A 40 -0.78 -15.24 21.77
C PRO A 40 -0.61 -15.54 20.28
N LYS A 41 -1.47 -16.40 19.72
CA LYS A 41 -1.47 -16.75 18.29
C LYS A 41 -1.92 -15.57 17.41
N MET A 42 -2.99 -14.88 17.80
CA MET A 42 -3.49 -13.70 17.09
C MET A 42 -2.51 -12.53 17.23
N ALA A 43 -1.95 -12.33 18.42
CA ALA A 43 -0.92 -11.34 18.72
C ALA A 43 0.31 -11.50 17.80
N HIS A 44 0.78 -12.75 17.62
CA HIS A 44 1.86 -13.04 16.70
C HIS A 44 1.49 -12.72 15.24
N GLN A 45 0.31 -13.16 14.77
CA GLN A 45 -0.15 -12.89 13.40
C GLN A 45 -0.32 -11.39 13.13
N TRP A 46 -0.86 -10.65 14.10
CA TRP A 46 -1.01 -9.20 14.06
C TRP A 46 0.33 -8.49 13.87
N ARG A 47 1.33 -8.80 14.69
CA ARG A 47 2.68 -8.22 14.57
C ARG A 47 3.36 -8.53 13.24
N VAL A 48 3.21 -9.76 12.74
CA VAL A 48 3.72 -10.15 11.42
C VAL A 48 3.04 -9.33 10.32
N MET A 49 1.72 -9.18 10.39
CA MET A 49 0.96 -8.39 9.42
C MET A 49 1.36 -6.91 9.44
N GLN A 50 1.44 -6.27 10.61
CA GLN A 50 1.91 -4.89 10.72
C GLN A 50 3.31 -4.71 10.13
N THR A 51 4.23 -5.63 10.41
CA THR A 51 5.60 -5.60 9.88
C THR A 51 5.62 -5.70 8.35
N GLU A 52 4.84 -6.61 7.78
CA GLU A 52 4.78 -6.77 6.32
C GLU A 52 4.09 -5.61 5.62
N ILE A 53 2.99 -5.07 6.17
CA ILE A 53 2.34 -3.89 5.61
C ILE A 53 3.30 -2.69 5.65
N HIS A 54 3.96 -2.45 6.79
CA HIS A 54 4.94 -1.36 6.90
C HIS A 54 6.08 -1.52 5.88
N ARG A 55 6.59 -2.74 5.71
CA ARG A 55 7.63 -3.05 4.71
C ARG A 55 7.13 -2.78 3.28
N LEU A 56 5.91 -3.19 2.95
CA LEU A 56 5.31 -2.97 1.64
C LEU A 56 5.12 -1.47 1.34
N LEU A 57 4.65 -0.69 2.31
CA LEU A 57 4.51 0.76 2.16
C LEU A 57 5.86 1.43 1.86
N ARG A 58 6.93 1.07 2.59
CA ARG A 58 8.27 1.62 2.31
C ARG A 58 8.78 1.28 0.90
N LEU A 59 8.52 0.06 0.43
CA LEU A 59 8.87 -0.36 -0.93
C LEU A 59 8.03 0.38 -1.98
N MET A 60 6.73 0.52 -1.74
CA MET A 60 5.82 1.28 -2.61
C MET A 60 6.26 2.74 -2.73
N ARG A 61 6.63 3.41 -1.63
CA ARG A 61 7.14 4.79 -1.66
C ARG A 61 8.30 4.93 -2.64
N THR A 62 9.26 4.01 -2.54
CA THR A 62 10.45 4.02 -3.41
C THR A 62 10.05 3.86 -4.88
N ASP A 63 9.20 2.89 -5.19
CA ASP A 63 8.75 2.65 -6.56
C ASP A 63 7.85 3.77 -7.12
N LEU A 64 7.09 4.45 -6.26
CA LEU A 64 6.30 5.64 -6.60
C LEU A 64 7.19 6.81 -7.01
N LEU A 65 8.25 7.10 -6.24
CA LEU A 65 9.22 8.13 -6.61
C LEU A 65 9.87 7.84 -7.98
N PHE A 66 10.28 6.59 -8.21
CA PHE A 66 10.80 6.18 -9.52
C PHE A 66 9.76 6.31 -10.62
N TRP A 67 8.52 5.88 -10.37
CA TRP A 67 7.43 5.99 -11.32
C TRP A 67 7.18 7.46 -11.71
N GLN A 68 7.10 8.38 -10.74
CA GLN A 68 6.97 9.82 -11.00
C GLN A 68 8.10 10.39 -11.86
N MET A 69 9.35 10.02 -11.58
CA MET A 69 10.50 10.44 -12.40
C MET A 69 10.40 9.90 -13.83
N THR A 70 9.97 8.64 -13.99
CA THR A 70 9.85 8.03 -15.32
C THR A 70 8.71 8.60 -16.16
N MET A 71 7.59 8.97 -15.54
CA MET A 71 6.46 9.62 -16.22
C MET A 71 6.86 10.93 -16.90
N LYS A 72 7.83 11.68 -16.33
CA LYS A 72 8.39 12.91 -16.92
C LYS A 72 9.32 12.64 -18.11
N SER A 73 9.77 11.39 -18.29
CA SER A 73 10.76 10.98 -19.30
C SER A 73 10.19 10.14 -20.46
N GLY A 74 8.87 9.88 -20.48
CA GLY A 74 8.19 9.17 -21.58
C GLY A 74 8.50 7.66 -21.70
N LYS A 75 9.13 7.05 -20.69
CA LYS A 75 9.46 5.61 -20.69
C LYS A 75 8.39 4.82 -19.93
N THR A 76 7.97 3.68 -20.48
CA THR A 76 7.02 2.77 -19.83
C THR A 76 7.65 2.18 -18.55
N PRO A 77 7.10 2.43 -17.34
CA PRO A 77 7.81 2.09 -16.11
C PRO A 77 7.64 0.61 -15.76
N LYS A 78 8.74 -0.14 -15.62
CA LYS A 78 8.74 -1.46 -14.95
C LYS A 78 8.17 -1.39 -13.52
N GLN A 79 8.16 -0.19 -12.95
CA GLN A 79 7.62 0.17 -11.65
C GLN A 79 6.11 -0.06 -11.54
N THR A 80 5.33 0.13 -12.62
CA THR A 80 3.88 -0.01 -12.57
C THR A 80 3.45 -1.43 -12.18
N GLN A 81 4.16 -2.45 -12.68
CA GLN A 81 3.89 -3.85 -12.30
C GLN A 81 4.23 -4.11 -10.83
N ARG A 82 5.33 -3.54 -10.31
CA ARG A 82 5.70 -3.71 -8.90
C ARG A 82 4.71 -3.04 -7.96
N LEU A 83 4.31 -1.80 -8.28
CA LEU A 83 3.25 -1.09 -7.56
C LEU A 83 1.94 -1.88 -7.55
N HIS A 84 1.53 -2.44 -8.69
CA HIS A 84 0.37 -3.31 -8.76
C HIS A 84 0.50 -4.55 -7.85
N ASN A 85 1.66 -5.23 -7.88
CA ASN A 85 1.90 -6.40 -7.04
C ASN A 85 1.87 -6.05 -5.54
N TYR A 86 2.35 -4.86 -5.15
CA TYR A 86 2.27 -4.42 -3.75
C TYR A 86 0.82 -4.14 -3.33
N LEU A 87 0.02 -3.50 -4.18
CA LEU A 87 -1.40 -3.26 -3.92
C LEU A 87 -2.18 -4.58 -3.76
N GLN A 88 -1.90 -5.58 -4.59
CA GLN A 88 -2.51 -6.91 -4.47
C GLN A 88 -2.19 -7.56 -3.11
N LYS A 89 -0.95 -7.43 -2.63
CA LYS A 89 -0.56 -7.96 -1.31
C LYS A 89 -1.27 -7.22 -0.18
N LEU A 90 -1.37 -5.89 -0.26
CA LEU A 90 -2.11 -5.09 0.73
C LEU A 90 -3.59 -5.48 0.76
N GLN A 91 -4.23 -5.65 -0.40
CA GLN A 91 -5.61 -6.14 -0.47
C GLN A 91 -5.79 -7.51 0.19
N ALA A 92 -4.85 -8.44 -0.02
CA ALA A 92 -4.92 -9.75 0.62
C ALA A 92 -4.89 -9.65 2.15
N PHE A 93 -4.07 -8.76 2.74
CA PHE A 93 -4.07 -8.53 4.18
C PHE A 93 -5.41 -7.97 4.68
N CYS A 94 -6.01 -7.03 3.95
CA CYS A 94 -7.33 -6.50 4.31
C CYS A 94 -8.42 -7.60 4.28
N GLN A 95 -8.39 -8.47 3.27
CA GLN A 95 -9.35 -9.57 3.13
C GLN A 95 -9.23 -10.60 4.27
N MET A 96 -8.00 -10.90 4.70
CA MET A 96 -7.78 -11.78 5.85
C MET A 96 -8.39 -11.22 7.13
N ALA A 97 -8.39 -9.90 7.31
CA ALA A 97 -8.97 -9.24 8.47
C ALA A 97 -10.52 -9.13 8.44
N THR A 98 -11.18 -9.49 7.33
CA THR A 98 -12.65 -9.34 7.16
C THR A 98 -13.40 -10.68 7.23
N HIS A 99 -12.74 -11.78 7.59
CA HIS A 99 -13.33 -13.13 7.64
C HIS A 99 -13.45 -13.73 9.06
N ASP A 100 -13.32 -12.89 10.09
CA ASP A 100 -13.67 -13.23 11.48
C ASP A 100 -14.99 -12.56 11.90
#